data_AF-A0A7X4IZ02-F1
#
_entry.id   AF-A0A7X4IZ02-F1
#
_cell.length_a   1.000
_cell.length_b   1.000
_cell.length_c   1.000
_cell.angle_alpha   90.00
_cell.angle_beta   90.00
_cell.angle_gamma   90.00
#
_symmetry.space_group_name_H-M   'P 1'
#
loop_
_entity.id
_entity.type
_entity.pdbx_description
1 polymer ?
#
loop_
_entity_poly.entity_id
_entity_poly.type
_entity_poly.pdbx_seq_one_letter_code
_entity_poly.pdbx_strand_id
1 'polypeptide(L)'
;MSDATPSRYHAALSQAEAELAAHDQRGEALRNTVASLRALLALGAEEPAPKPARKPAKKPAAKRAKMARRAPMPRLRKPRGSAGAGHPEVGANHYQGLGPTAAYRKFIAEFGHSYTVPQIRDALVAGGVRSKSSTSLLTGLHSVRRRDQIKAEAQAKKGSDDA
;
A
#
# COMPACT_ATOMS: atom_id res chain seq x y z
N MET A 1 17.89 58.84 -6.76
CA MET A 1 16.96 57.73 -6.45
C MET A 1 16.83 56.91 -7.71
N SER A 2 17.42 55.72 -7.75
CA SER A 2 17.42 54.86 -8.94
C SER A 2 16.25 53.89 -8.87
N ASP A 3 15.36 53.95 -9.87
CA ASP A 3 14.17 53.12 -9.97
C ASP A 3 14.54 51.62 -10.04
N ALA A 4 14.19 50.88 -8.99
CA ALA A 4 14.39 49.43 -8.88
C ALA A 4 13.33 48.61 -9.64
N THR A 5 12.48 49.28 -10.43
CA THR A 5 11.37 48.70 -11.18
C THR A 5 11.80 47.71 -12.28
N PRO A 6 12.82 47.95 -13.15
CA PRO A 6 13.15 47.01 -14.23
C PRO A 6 13.66 45.66 -13.72
N SER A 7 14.32 45.64 -12.56
CA SER A 7 14.81 44.40 -11.94
C SER A 7 13.68 43.50 -11.43
N ARG A 8 12.57 44.09 -10.98
CA ARG A 8 11.41 43.33 -10.49
C ARG A 8 10.62 42.69 -11.63
N TYR A 9 10.49 43.38 -12.76
CA TYR A 9 9.82 42.81 -13.94
C TYR A 9 10.62 41.65 -14.55
N HIS A 10 11.95 41.73 -14.58
CA HIS A 10 12.78 40.60 -15.02
C HIS A 10 12.64 39.37 -14.13
N ALA A 11 12.60 39.56 -12.80
CA ALA A 11 12.39 38.46 -11.86
C ALA A 11 10.99 37.83 -12.02
N ALA A 12 9.95 38.65 -12.20
CA ALA A 12 8.59 38.17 -12.44
C ALA A 12 8.46 37.40 -13.76
N LEU A 13 9.15 37.85 -14.82
CA LEU A 13 9.13 37.19 -16.12
C LEU A 13 9.84 35.84 -16.07
N SER A 14 10.99 35.75 -15.40
CA SER A 14 11.69 34.47 -15.19
C SER A 14 10.87 33.48 -14.36
N GLN A 15 10.13 33.96 -13.35
CA GLN A 15 9.24 33.12 -12.56
C GLN A 15 8.07 32.61 -13.41
N ALA A 16 7.45 33.46 -14.22
CA ALA A 16 6.37 33.08 -15.11
C ALA A 16 6.83 32.04 -16.17
N GLU A 17 8.04 32.18 -16.72
CA GLU A 17 8.62 31.20 -17.64
C GLU A 17 8.87 29.84 -16.97
N ALA A 18 9.34 29.83 -15.73
CA ALA A 18 9.53 28.60 -14.95
C ALA A 18 8.20 27.91 -14.64
N GLU A 19 7.16 28.69 -14.31
CA GLU A 19 5.81 28.17 -14.09
C GLU A 19 5.21 27.59 -15.38
N LEU A 20 5.40 28.26 -16.52
CA LEU A 20 4.95 27.77 -17.83
C LEU A 20 5.62 26.42 -18.18
N ALA A 21 6.94 26.32 -18.01
CA ALA A 21 7.67 25.08 -18.24
C ALA A 21 7.20 23.94 -17.31
N ALA A 22 6.89 24.25 -16.04
CA ALA A 22 6.32 23.28 -15.11
C ALA A 22 4.93 22.80 -15.52
N HIS A 23 4.11 23.68 -16.11
CA HIS A 23 2.80 23.31 -16.66
C HIS A 23 2.93 22.41 -17.90
N ASP A 24 3.90 22.66 -18.77
CA ASP A 24 4.16 21.81 -19.94
C ASP A 24 4.60 20.40 -19.54
N GLN A 25 5.49 20.28 -18.55
CA GLN A 25 5.90 18.98 -17.99
C GLN A 25 4.72 18.22 -17.37
N ARG A 26 3.84 18.92 -16.63
CA ARG A 26 2.59 18.31 -16.12
C ARG A 26 1.67 17.88 -17.26
N GLY A 27 1.57 18.67 -18.33
CA GLY A 27 0.81 18.35 -19.53
C GLY A 27 1.34 17.09 -20.24
N GLU A 28 2.65 16.95 -20.38
CA GLU A 28 3.29 15.75 -20.92
C GLU A 28 3.05 14.52 -20.06
N ALA A 29 3.17 14.64 -18.74
CA ALA A 29 2.87 13.55 -17.82
C ALA A 29 1.42 13.07 -17.97
N LEU A 30 0.46 13.99 -18.08
CA LEU A 30 -0.96 13.65 -18.31
C LEU A 30 -1.20 13.02 -19.69
N ARG A 31 -0.52 13.48 -20.74
CA ARG A 31 -0.60 12.83 -22.06
C ARG A 31 -0.07 11.40 -22.01
N ASN A 32 1.04 11.17 -21.30
CA ASN A 32 1.62 9.84 -21.12
C ASN A 32 0.71 8.92 -20.30
N THR A 33 0.06 9.41 -19.25
CA THR A 33 -0.90 8.60 -18.49
C THR A 33 -2.12 8.24 -19.33
N VAL A 34 -2.67 9.17 -20.11
CA VAL A 34 -3.77 8.90 -21.05
C VAL A 34 -3.36 7.88 -22.11
N ALA A 35 -2.16 8.00 -22.69
CA ALA A 35 -1.64 7.02 -23.63
C ALA A 35 -1.51 5.62 -23.01
N SER A 36 -1.03 5.55 -21.77
CA SER A 36 -0.89 4.30 -21.01
C SER A 36 -2.25 3.67 -20.71
N LEU A 37 -3.24 4.48 -20.32
CA LEU A 37 -4.61 4.02 -20.09
C LEU A 37 -5.27 3.53 -21.37
N ARG A 38 -5.07 4.21 -22.51
CA ARG A 38 -5.54 3.75 -23.83
C ARG A 38 -4.90 2.43 -24.22
N ALA A 39 -3.60 2.25 -23.99
CA ALA A 39 -2.90 0.99 -24.26
C ALA A 39 -3.43 -0.15 -23.37
N LEU A 40 -3.70 0.10 -22.09
CA LEU A 40 -4.30 -0.89 -21.19
C LEU A 40 -5.74 -1.26 -21.59
N LEU A 41 -6.53 -0.28 -22.05
CA LEU A 41 -7.87 -0.56 -22.59
C LEU A 41 -7.81 -1.37 -23.89
N ALA A 42 -6.85 -1.11 -24.76
CA ALA A 42 -6.63 -1.90 -25.97
C ALA A 42 -6.21 -3.35 -25.65
N LEU A 43 -5.45 -3.57 -24.58
CA LEU A 43 -5.08 -4.91 -24.09
C LEU A 43 -6.22 -5.61 -23.33
N GLY A 44 -7.17 -4.85 -22.75
CA GLY A 44 -8.34 -5.36 -22.05
C GLY A 44 -9.50 -5.82 -22.96
N ALA A 45 -9.30 -5.86 -24.27
CA ALA A 45 -10.27 -6.33 -25.25
C ALA A 45 -10.27 -7.86 -25.47
N GLU A 46 -9.59 -8.63 -24.62
CA GLU A 46 -9.92 -10.06 -24.43
C GLU A 46 -10.98 -10.19 -23.33
N GLU A 47 -12.21 -10.43 -23.78
CA GLU A 47 -13.36 -10.79 -22.96
C GLU A 47 -12.97 -11.82 -21.88
N PRO A 48 -13.22 -11.59 -20.59
CA PRO A 48 -13.16 -12.67 -19.62
C PRO A 48 -14.31 -13.63 -19.95
N ALA A 49 -13.95 -14.82 -20.44
CA ALA A 49 -14.87 -15.91 -20.76
C ALA A 49 -16.00 -16.05 -19.70
N PRO A 50 -17.26 -16.25 -20.12
CA PRO A 50 -18.39 -16.25 -19.21
C PRO A 50 -18.25 -17.37 -18.18
N LYS A 51 -18.32 -16.98 -16.89
CA LYS A 51 -18.34 -17.93 -15.77
C LYS A 51 -19.56 -18.86 -15.92
N PRO A 52 -19.43 -20.19 -15.76
CA PRO A 52 -20.56 -21.10 -15.90
C PRO A 52 -21.62 -20.84 -14.82
N ALA A 53 -22.87 -20.77 -15.25
CA ALA A 53 -24.03 -20.51 -14.41
C ALA A 53 -24.15 -21.53 -13.27
N ARG A 54 -24.22 -21.05 -12.03
CA ARG A 54 -24.53 -21.85 -10.85
C ARG A 54 -25.97 -22.36 -10.94
N LYS A 55 -26.15 -23.66 -11.20
CA LYS A 55 -27.44 -24.34 -11.02
C LYS A 55 -27.82 -24.32 -9.52
N PRO A 56 -29.11 -24.18 -9.16
CA PRO A 56 -29.53 -24.24 -7.76
C PRO A 56 -29.29 -25.65 -7.19
N ALA A 57 -28.71 -25.69 -6.00
CA ALA A 57 -28.29 -26.92 -5.32
C ALA A 57 -29.50 -27.82 -5.00
N LYS A 58 -29.58 -28.97 -5.66
CA LYS A 58 -30.45 -30.08 -5.29
C LYS A 58 -29.86 -30.74 -4.04
N LYS A 59 -30.60 -30.78 -2.93
CA LYS A 59 -30.16 -31.42 -1.67
C LYS A 59 -29.76 -32.88 -1.93
N PRO A 60 -28.56 -33.34 -1.56
CA PRO A 60 -28.26 -34.77 -1.64
C PRO A 60 -28.79 -35.48 -0.39
N ALA A 61 -29.58 -36.51 -0.63
CA ALA A 61 -30.01 -37.47 0.38
C ALA A 61 -28.81 -38.17 1.02
N ALA A 62 -28.89 -38.39 2.32
CA ALA A 62 -27.90 -39.09 3.12
C ALA A 62 -27.58 -40.48 2.53
N LYS A 63 -26.33 -40.70 2.11
CA LYS A 63 -25.79 -42.03 1.88
C LYS A 63 -24.44 -42.19 2.58
N ARG A 64 -24.48 -43.15 3.51
CA ARG A 64 -23.42 -43.84 4.26
C ARG A 64 -22.01 -43.75 3.66
N ALA A 65 -21.09 -43.32 4.52
CA ALA A 65 -19.65 -43.36 4.30
C ALA A 65 -19.15 -44.81 4.12
N LYS A 66 -18.43 -45.07 3.03
CA LYS A 66 -17.55 -46.23 2.89
C LYS A 66 -16.15 -45.71 2.59
N MET A 67 -15.19 -46.19 3.39
CA MET A 67 -13.77 -45.82 3.39
C MET A 67 -13.18 -45.73 1.98
N ALA A 68 -12.48 -44.61 1.72
CA ALA A 68 -11.44 -44.55 0.71
C ALA A 68 -10.23 -43.84 1.34
N ARG A 69 -9.14 -44.58 1.54
CA ARG A 69 -7.84 -44.07 1.98
C ARG A 69 -7.35 -43.08 0.93
N ARG A 70 -7.34 -41.78 1.26
CA ARG A 70 -6.78 -40.74 0.39
C ARG A 70 -5.26 -40.82 0.45
N ALA A 71 -4.61 -40.82 -0.72
CA ALA A 71 -3.17 -40.68 -0.84
C ALA A 71 -2.70 -39.38 -0.14
N PRO A 72 -1.53 -39.39 0.54
CA PRO A 72 -1.01 -38.18 1.16
C PRO A 72 -0.66 -37.16 0.07
N MET A 73 -1.33 -36.01 0.09
CA MET A 73 -0.97 -34.91 -0.80
C MET A 73 0.47 -34.46 -0.50
N PRO A 74 1.29 -34.14 -1.52
CA PRO A 74 2.61 -33.56 -1.30
C PRO A 74 2.41 -32.23 -0.57
N ARG A 75 2.95 -32.14 0.65
CA ARG A 75 2.96 -30.89 1.42
C ARG A 75 3.75 -29.87 0.60
N LEU A 76 3.08 -28.80 0.14
CA LEU A 76 3.78 -27.60 -0.33
C LEU A 76 4.74 -27.18 0.79
N ARG A 77 6.04 -27.32 0.55
CA ARG A 77 7.06 -26.79 1.44
C ARG A 77 6.82 -25.29 1.57
N LYS A 78 6.74 -24.83 2.83
CA LYS A 78 6.66 -23.40 3.16
C LYS A 78 7.78 -22.67 2.40
N PRO A 79 7.50 -21.57 1.67
CA PRO A 79 8.58 -20.72 1.21
C PRO A 79 9.35 -20.23 2.45
N ARG A 80 10.67 -20.35 2.31
CA ARG A 80 11.72 -19.98 3.26
C ARG A 80 11.53 -18.55 3.76
N GLY A 81 11.96 -18.33 4.99
CA GLY A 81 11.90 -17.04 5.68
C GLY A 81 12.32 -15.88 4.79
N SER A 82 11.46 -14.88 4.72
CA SER A 82 11.75 -13.52 4.24
C SER A 82 12.57 -12.73 5.28
N ALA A 83 13.54 -13.38 5.92
CA ALA A 83 14.60 -12.72 6.68
C ALA A 83 15.79 -12.58 5.72
N GLY A 84 15.77 -11.56 4.86
CA GLY A 84 16.76 -11.46 3.81
C GLY A 84 16.71 -10.12 3.10
N ALA A 85 16.99 -9.05 3.82
CA ALA A 85 17.61 -7.83 3.30
C ALA A 85 17.84 -6.86 4.47
N GLY A 86 19.05 -6.81 5.04
CA GLY A 86 19.65 -5.63 5.70
C GLY A 86 18.88 -4.78 6.73
N HIS A 87 17.76 -5.24 7.29
CA HIS A 87 16.93 -4.43 8.20
C HIS A 87 17.18 -4.80 9.67
N PRO A 88 17.09 -3.83 10.61
CA PRO A 88 17.46 -4.06 12.02
C PRO A 88 16.56 -5.11 12.67
N GLU A 89 17.13 -6.24 13.11
CA GLU A 89 16.35 -7.35 13.66
C GLU A 89 15.47 -6.90 14.85
N VAL A 90 14.16 -7.11 14.72
CA VAL A 90 13.23 -6.92 15.84
C VAL A 90 13.33 -8.15 16.74
N GLY A 91 13.75 -7.94 17.99
CA GLY A 91 13.87 -9.00 18.98
C GLY A 91 12.55 -9.76 19.18
N ALA A 92 12.64 -11.07 19.40
CA ALA A 92 11.49 -11.88 19.77
C ALA A 92 10.85 -11.29 21.04
N ASN A 93 9.54 -11.06 21.02
CA ASN A 93 8.76 -10.44 22.09
C ASN A 93 8.89 -8.90 22.26
N HIS A 94 9.56 -8.18 21.36
CA HIS A 94 9.70 -6.72 21.45
C HIS A 94 8.36 -5.95 21.51
N TYR A 95 7.29 -6.54 20.95
CA TYR A 95 5.93 -6.02 20.96
C TYR A 95 4.95 -6.90 21.76
N GLN A 96 5.45 -7.74 22.66
CA GLN A 96 4.60 -8.62 23.47
C GLN A 96 3.61 -7.80 24.31
N GLY A 97 2.34 -8.20 24.27
CA GLY A 97 1.26 -7.52 24.99
C GLY A 97 0.70 -6.27 24.28
N LEU A 98 1.33 -5.79 23.20
CA LEU A 98 0.83 -4.66 22.43
C LEU A 98 -0.20 -5.10 21.37
N GLY A 99 -1.25 -4.28 21.23
CA GLY A 99 -2.20 -4.42 20.13
C GLY A 99 -1.58 -4.04 18.78
N PRO A 100 -2.09 -4.54 17.65
CA PRO A 100 -1.56 -4.29 16.31
C PRO A 100 -1.30 -2.81 15.98
N THR A 101 -2.23 -1.94 16.37
CA THR A 101 -2.13 -0.49 16.13
C THR A 101 -1.00 0.16 16.93
N ALA A 102 -0.85 -0.21 18.20
CA ALA A 102 0.17 0.34 19.08
C ALA A 102 1.57 -0.14 18.66
N ALA A 103 1.68 -1.43 18.33
CA ALA A 103 2.91 -2.01 17.80
C ALA A 103 3.33 -1.36 16.48
N TYR A 104 2.37 -1.10 15.57
CA TYR A 104 2.66 -0.40 14.31
C TYR A 104 3.19 1.02 14.51
N ARG A 105 2.56 1.81 15.40
CA ARG A 105 3.03 3.18 15.67
C ARG A 105 4.43 3.19 16.27
N LYS A 106 4.69 2.30 17.24
CA LYS A 106 6.01 2.12 17.84
C LYS A 106 7.03 1.71 16.77
N PHE A 107 6.67 0.77 15.91
CA PHE A 107 7.51 0.32 14.80
C PHE A 107 7.85 1.44 13.82
N ILE A 108 6.88 2.26 13.40
CA ILE A 108 7.12 3.37 12.47
C ILE A 108 8.01 4.43 13.11
N ALA A 109 7.87 4.70 14.41
CA ALA A 109 8.74 5.63 15.14
C ALA A 109 10.20 5.12 15.23
N GLU A 110 10.39 3.81 15.43
CA GLU A 110 11.73 3.21 15.56
C GLU A 110 12.39 2.94 14.19
N PHE A 111 11.62 2.49 13.20
CA PHE A 111 12.14 1.87 11.98
C PHE A 111 11.41 2.27 10.69
N GLY A 112 10.52 3.27 10.72
CA GLY A 112 9.57 3.56 9.64
C GLY A 112 10.19 3.78 8.25
N HIS A 113 11.44 4.22 8.17
CA HIS A 113 12.15 4.46 6.92
C HIS A 113 12.91 3.22 6.38
N SER A 114 13.09 2.21 7.22
CA SER A 114 13.90 1.04 6.88
C SER A 114 13.08 -0.08 6.25
N TYR A 115 11.75 -0.07 6.37
CA TYR A 115 10.93 -1.25 6.06
C TYR A 115 9.81 -0.99 5.05
N THR A 116 9.64 -1.92 4.11
CA THR A 116 8.43 -1.99 3.27
C THR A 116 7.26 -2.59 4.04
N VAL A 117 6.01 -2.25 3.67
CA VAL A 117 4.79 -2.71 4.38
C VAL A 117 4.72 -4.23 4.61
N PRO A 118 5.07 -5.10 3.64
CA PRO A 118 5.12 -6.55 3.88
C PRO A 118 6.16 -6.95 4.93
N GLN A 119 7.33 -6.29 4.97
CA GLN A 119 8.39 -6.58 5.94
C GLN A 119 8.03 -6.07 7.34
N ILE A 120 7.31 -4.94 7.44
CA ILE A 120 6.76 -4.46 8.72
C ILE A 120 5.88 -5.54 9.35
N ARG A 121 5.01 -6.17 8.56
CA ARG A 121 4.18 -7.29 9.04
C ARG A 121 5.03 -8.41 9.60
N ASP A 122 6.06 -8.82 8.88
CA ASP A 122 6.91 -9.95 9.27
C ASP A 122 7.68 -9.64 10.56
N ALA A 123 8.21 -8.41 10.68
CA ALA A 123 8.89 -7.94 11.87
C ALA A 123 7.95 -7.82 13.09
N LEU A 124 6.71 -7.38 12.89
CA LEU A 124 5.70 -7.33 13.95
C LEU A 124 5.29 -8.74 14.42
N VAL A 125 5.15 -9.69 13.49
CA VAL A 125 4.85 -11.09 13.82
C VAL A 125 6.01 -11.73 14.58
N ALA A 126 7.26 -11.51 14.13
CA ALA A 126 8.46 -11.97 14.83
C ALA A 126 8.60 -11.33 16.22
N GLY A 127 8.27 -10.04 16.34
CA GLY A 127 8.27 -9.28 17.59
C GLY A 127 7.14 -9.63 18.55
N GLY A 128 6.26 -10.58 18.23
CA GLY A 128 5.25 -11.10 19.16
C GLY A 128 3.92 -10.33 19.19
N VAL A 129 3.56 -9.64 18.10
CA VAL A 129 2.24 -8.99 18.00
C VAL A 129 1.11 -10.03 17.96
N ARG A 130 0.12 -9.83 18.84
CA ARG A 130 -1.04 -10.72 18.96
C ARG A 130 -2.10 -10.36 17.90
N SER A 131 -2.05 -11.03 16.74
CA SER A 131 -3.05 -10.92 15.67
C SER A 131 -3.80 -12.24 15.44
N LYS A 132 -5.08 -12.17 15.05
CA LYS A 132 -5.89 -13.35 14.71
C LYS A 132 -5.51 -13.97 13.36
N SER A 133 -5.06 -13.15 12.40
CA SER A 133 -4.54 -13.62 11.11
C SER A 133 -3.51 -12.65 10.51
N SER A 134 -2.76 -13.12 9.51
CA SER A 134 -1.79 -12.30 8.76
C SER A 134 -2.49 -11.22 7.92
N THR A 135 -3.62 -11.56 7.31
CA THR A 135 -4.45 -10.64 6.53
C THR A 135 -5.10 -9.59 7.41
N SER A 136 -5.63 -9.95 8.59
CA SER A 136 -6.20 -8.96 9.51
C SER A 136 -5.16 -7.96 10.01
N LEU A 137 -3.92 -8.41 10.19
CA LEU A 137 -2.81 -7.55 10.57
C LEU A 137 -2.53 -6.53 9.46
N LEU A 138 -2.29 -6.99 8.23
CA LEU A 138 -2.03 -6.11 7.08
C LEU A 138 -3.16 -5.10 6.84
N THR A 139 -4.42 -5.54 6.83
CA THR A 139 -5.57 -4.64 6.69
C THR A 139 -5.62 -3.61 7.82
N GLY A 140 -5.31 -4.03 9.05
CA GLY A 140 -5.16 -3.15 10.20
C GLY A 140 -4.07 -2.10 10.00
N LEU A 141 -2.88 -2.50 9.54
CA LEU A 141 -1.76 -1.58 9.25
C LEU A 141 -2.15 -0.52 8.21
N HIS A 142 -2.75 -0.96 7.09
CA HIS A 142 -3.22 -0.04 6.05
C HIS A 142 -4.29 0.94 6.56
N SER A 143 -5.23 0.47 7.39
CA SER A 143 -6.26 1.32 8.00
C SER A 143 -5.66 2.40 8.91
N VAL A 144 -4.60 2.07 9.67
CA VAL A 144 -3.92 3.04 10.53
C VAL A 144 -3.16 4.05 9.68
N ARG A 145 -2.37 3.59 8.69
CA ARG A 145 -1.64 4.47 7.77
C ARG A 145 -2.54 5.47 7.07
N ARG A 146 -3.69 5.02 6.55
CA ARG A 146 -4.66 5.91 5.88
C ARG A 146 -5.21 6.98 6.82
N ARG A 147 -5.50 6.62 8.08
CA ARG A 147 -5.96 7.58 9.10
C ARG A 147 -4.90 8.61 9.44
N ASP A 148 -3.65 8.19 9.58
CA ASP A 148 -2.56 9.10 9.93
C ASP A 148 -2.23 10.04 8.74
N GLN A 149 -2.35 9.58 7.49
CA GLN A 149 -2.26 10.43 6.29
C GLN A 149 -3.35 11.49 6.26
N ILE A 150 -4.62 11.10 6.48
CA ILE A 150 -5.74 12.06 6.51
C ILE A 150 -5.53 13.12 7.60
N LYS A 151 -5.00 12.71 8.77
CA LYS A 151 -4.68 13.66 9.85
C LYS A 151 -3.55 14.62 9.47
N ALA A 152 -2.50 14.12 8.82
CA ALA A 152 -1.40 14.96 8.35
C ALA A 152 -1.89 15.96 7.29
N GLU A 153 -2.71 15.53 6.33
CA GLU A 153 -3.31 16.39 5.32
C GLU A 153 -4.23 17.45 5.94
N ALA A 154 -5.04 17.07 6.94
CA ALA A 154 -5.89 18.01 7.66
C ALA A 154 -5.10 19.06 8.45
N GLN A 155 -3.98 18.67 9.08
CA GLN A 155 -3.09 19.59 9.78
C GLN A 155 -2.35 20.53 8.81
N ALA A 156 -1.89 20.01 7.67
CA ALA A 156 -1.24 20.82 6.64
C ALA A 156 -2.18 21.90 6.06
N LYS A 157 -3.45 21.56 5.83
CA LYS A 157 -4.47 22.53 5.38
C LYS A 157 -4.81 23.56 6.46
N LYS A 158 -4.87 23.16 7.73
CA LYS A 158 -5.12 24.10 8.84
C LYS A 158 -3.99 25.10 9.04
N GLY A 159 -2.74 24.70 8.80
CA GLY A 159 -1.58 25.59 8.88
C GLY A 159 -1.40 26.51 7.67
N SER A 160 -2.03 26.21 6.53
CA SER A 160 -1.98 27.06 5.32
C SER A 160 -3.10 28.10 5.24
N ASP A 161 -4.17 27.96 6.04
CA ASP A 161 -5.26 28.95 6.09
C ASP A 161 -5.01 30.04 7.16
N ASP A 162 -4.01 29.86 8.04
CA ASP A 162 -3.59 30.81 9.10
C ASP A 162 -2.29 31.58 8.74
N ALA A 163 -1.77 31.45 7.51
CA ALA A 163 -0.55 32.11 7.02
C ALA A 163 -0.83 33.02 5.82
#